data_AF-A0A3D3E9T2-F1
#
_entry.id   AF-A0A3D3E9T2-F1
#
_cell.length_a   1.000
_cell.length_b   1.000
_cell.length_c   1.000
_cell.angle_alpha   90.00
_cell.angle_beta   90.00
_cell.angle_gamma   90.00
#
_symmetry.space_group_name_H-M   'P 1'
#
loop_
_entity.id
_entity.type
_entity.pdbx_description
1 polymer ?
#
loop_
_entity_poly.entity_id
_entity_poly.type
_entity_poly.pdbx_seq_one_letter_code
_entity_poly.pdbx_strand_id
1 'polypeptide(L)'
;MLSLALPLSSSNLQEPLITPENNPPKLVIDLIAADYDPKRIQCFASQQGAIDTKVEKTGDKITLTAQASNPLTGARARYNCTVPSAQSGSYYWYSQPWQMGLSSDDNEGY
;
A
#
# COMPACT_ATOMS: atom_id res chain seq x y z
N MET A 1 -12.59 -3.99 18.09
CA MET A 1 -11.43 -4.07 17.18
C MET A 1 -10.86 -2.66 17.07
N LEU A 2 -9.60 -2.45 17.44
CA LEU A 2 -8.95 -1.15 17.44
C LEU A 2 -7.97 -1.05 16.26
N SER A 3 -7.85 0.14 15.67
CA SER A 3 -6.90 0.42 14.59
C SER A 3 -5.81 1.36 15.09
N LEU A 4 -4.55 0.97 14.88
CA LEU A 4 -3.35 1.75 15.14
C LEU A 4 -2.70 2.15 13.82
N ALA A 5 -2.01 3.29 13.77
CA ALA A 5 -1.25 3.66 12.59
C ALA A 5 -0.02 2.75 12.46
N LEU A 6 0.16 2.10 11.31
CA LEU A 6 1.36 1.30 11.05
C LEU A 6 2.60 2.21 11.16
N PRO A 7 3.59 1.87 12.00
CA PRO A 7 4.79 2.68 12.16
C PRO A 7 5.69 2.59 10.93
N LEU A 8 5.94 3.72 10.28
CA LEU A 8 6.72 3.84 9.04
C LEU A 8 7.76 4.95 9.16
N SER A 9 8.87 4.83 8.43
CA SER A 9 9.85 5.93 8.31
C SER A 9 9.21 7.14 7.60
N SER A 10 9.53 8.35 8.04
CA SER A 10 9.02 9.61 7.48
C SER A 10 9.48 9.89 6.05
N SER A 11 10.47 9.15 5.54
CA SER A 11 11.02 9.27 4.18
C SER A 11 10.16 8.60 3.10
N ASN A 12 9.10 7.87 3.44
CA ASN A 12 8.35 7.02 2.51
C ASN A 12 7.20 7.74 1.77
N LEU A 13 7.43 8.95 1.26
CA LEU A 13 6.44 9.61 0.41
C LEU A 13 6.26 8.83 -0.89
N GLN A 14 5.04 8.37 -1.15
CA GLN A 14 4.66 7.73 -2.41
C GLN A 14 4.01 8.78 -3.32
N GLU A 15 4.42 8.83 -4.58
CA GLU A 15 3.72 9.61 -5.60
C GLU A 15 2.36 8.96 -5.88
N PRO A 16 1.22 9.59 -5.53
CA PRO A 16 -0.09 8.95 -5.64
C PRO A 16 -0.59 8.83 -7.09
N LEU A 17 0.03 9.48 -8.07
CA LEU A 17 -0.43 9.47 -9.46
C LEU A 17 -0.11 8.15 -10.18
N ILE A 18 -1.15 7.51 -10.71
CA ILE A 18 -1.03 6.34 -11.59
C ILE A 18 -1.16 6.78 -13.04
N THR A 19 -0.22 6.37 -13.87
CA THR A 19 -0.21 6.53 -15.33
C THR A 19 -0.30 5.15 -16.00
N PRO A 20 -0.56 5.07 -17.31
CA PRO A 20 -0.56 3.79 -18.01
C PRO A 20 0.74 2.99 -17.86
N GLU A 21 1.88 3.67 -17.70
CA GLU A 21 3.21 3.07 -17.61
C GLU A 21 3.50 2.43 -16.23
N ASN A 22 2.79 2.87 -15.18
CA ASN A 22 3.03 2.40 -13.82
C ASN A 22 1.82 1.65 -13.21
N ASN A 23 0.77 1.33 -13.99
CA ASN A 23 -0.41 0.64 -13.50
C ASN A 23 -0.28 -0.90 -13.68
N PRO A 24 -0.32 -1.72 -12.61
CA PRO A 24 -0.55 -1.37 -11.20
C PRO A 24 0.69 -0.83 -10.49
N PRO A 25 0.55 0.21 -9.63
CA PRO A 25 1.69 0.82 -8.97
C PRO A 25 2.32 -0.15 -7.96
N LYS A 26 3.64 -0.08 -7.88
CA LYS A 26 4.42 -0.78 -6.86
C LYS A 26 4.51 0.10 -5.61
N LEU A 27 4.07 -0.43 -4.47
CA LEU A 27 4.22 0.20 -3.17
C LEU A 27 5.50 -0.32 -2.51
N VAL A 28 6.38 0.57 -2.06
CA VAL A 28 7.59 0.22 -1.30
C VAL A 28 7.71 1.12 -0.09
N ILE A 29 7.76 0.53 1.11
CA ILE A 29 7.74 1.28 2.37
C ILE A 29 8.74 0.68 3.35
N ASP A 30 9.51 1.56 3.99
CA ASP A 30 10.36 1.20 5.12
C ASP A 30 9.56 1.22 6.43
N LEU A 31 9.42 0.06 7.06
CA LEU A 31 8.71 -0.13 8.32
C LEU A 31 9.59 0.22 9.52
N ILE A 32 8.98 0.79 10.55
CA ILE A 32 9.59 0.91 11.89
C ILE A 32 9.12 -0.26 12.74
N ALA A 33 10.06 -0.86 13.47
CA ALA A 33 9.75 -1.96 14.39
C ALA A 33 8.74 -1.52 15.47
N ALA A 34 7.73 -2.35 15.73
CA ALA A 34 6.78 -2.17 16.82
C ALA A 34 6.29 -3.55 17.32
N ASP A 35 5.23 -3.59 18.13
CA ASP A 35 4.69 -4.82 18.71
C ASP A 35 3.84 -5.63 17.71
N TYR A 36 4.43 -5.98 16.56
CA TYR A 36 3.85 -6.88 15.55
C TYR A 36 4.94 -7.75 14.90
N ASP A 37 4.55 -8.88 14.30
CA ASP A 37 5.45 -9.67 13.44
C ASP A 37 5.33 -9.16 11.99
N PRO A 38 6.38 -8.54 11.40
CA PRO A 38 6.32 -8.02 10.05
C PRO A 38 5.97 -9.06 8.99
N LYS A 39 6.29 -10.35 9.21
CA LYS A 39 5.96 -11.43 8.25
C LYS A 39 4.46 -11.68 8.11
N ARG A 40 3.66 -11.14 9.02
CA ARG A 40 2.19 -11.27 9.02
C ARG A 40 1.49 -10.08 8.37
N ILE A 41 2.23 -9.11 7.82
CA ILE A 41 1.65 -8.01 7.06
C ILE A 41 1.00 -8.57 5.79
N GLN A 42 -0.22 -8.14 5.53
CA GLN A 42 -0.94 -8.38 4.28
C GLN A 42 -1.47 -7.08 3.71
N CYS A 43 -1.21 -6.83 2.43
CA CYS A 43 -1.79 -5.71 1.70
C CYS A 43 -2.98 -6.15 0.84
N PHE A 44 -3.89 -5.21 0.61
CA PHE A 44 -5.11 -5.39 -0.16
C PHE A 44 -5.28 -4.24 -1.15
N ALA A 45 -5.66 -4.55 -2.38
CA ALA A 45 -5.98 -3.56 -3.39
C ALA A 45 -7.49 -3.38 -3.59
N SER A 46 -7.87 -2.16 -3.94
CA SER A 46 -9.24 -1.84 -4.33
C SER A 46 -9.71 -2.75 -5.45
N GLN A 47 -10.90 -3.33 -5.28
CA GLN A 47 -11.54 -4.26 -6.23
C GLN A 47 -10.79 -5.57 -6.51
N GLN A 48 -9.67 -5.84 -5.84
CA GLN A 48 -8.88 -7.07 -6.06
C GLN A 48 -8.65 -7.90 -4.79
N GLY A 49 -8.94 -7.35 -3.60
CA GLY A 49 -8.73 -8.07 -2.35
C GLY A 49 -7.24 -8.19 -2.03
N ALA A 50 -6.81 -9.33 -1.46
CA ALA A 50 -5.42 -9.54 -1.06
C ALA A 50 -4.49 -9.53 -2.29
N ILE A 51 -3.35 -8.85 -2.17
CA ILE A 51 -2.34 -8.72 -3.23
C ILE A 51 -0.99 -9.25 -2.78
N ASP A 52 -0.09 -9.46 -3.75
CA ASP A 52 1.28 -9.89 -3.44
C ASP A 52 1.91 -8.91 -2.45
N THR A 53 2.40 -9.46 -1.34
CA THR A 53 2.91 -8.72 -0.20
C THR A 53 4.18 -9.39 0.27
N LYS A 54 5.29 -8.67 0.13
CA LYS A 54 6.62 -9.15 0.49
C LYS A 54 7.21 -8.27 1.58
N VAL A 55 7.74 -8.92 2.62
CA VAL A 55 8.50 -8.23 3.67
C VAL A 55 9.91 -8.80 3.69
N GLU A 56 10.88 -7.92 3.52
CA GLU A 56 12.30 -8.26 3.51
C GLU A 56 13.02 -7.52 4.64
N LYS A 57 14.00 -8.19 5.25
CA LYS A 57 14.87 -7.58 6.28
C LYS A 57 16.31 -7.59 5.77
N THR A 58 16.93 -6.42 5.76
CA THR A 58 18.35 -6.25 5.40
C THR A 58 19.03 -5.43 6.49
N GLY A 59 19.82 -6.09 7.33
CA GLY A 59 20.32 -5.49 8.58
C GLY A 59 19.15 -5.10 9.49
N ASP A 60 19.09 -3.83 9.90
CA ASP A 60 17.99 -3.29 10.72
C ASP A 60 16.82 -2.73 9.90
N LYS A 61 16.98 -2.66 8.58
CA LYS A 61 15.94 -2.15 7.68
C LYS A 61 14.92 -3.25 7.38
N ILE A 62 13.64 -2.94 7.54
CA ILE A 62 12.52 -3.80 7.16
C ILE A 62 11.75 -3.11 6.04
N THR A 63 11.68 -3.74 4.87
CA THR A 63 11.03 -3.18 3.68
C THR A 63 9.78 -4.00 3.35
N LEU A 64 8.65 -3.33 3.26
CA LEU A 64 7.40 -3.84 2.72
C LEU A 64 7.31 -3.49 1.23
N THR A 65 7.06 -4.48 0.38
CA THR A 65 6.69 -4.29 -1.03
C THR A 65 5.33 -4.91 -1.29
N ALA A 66 4.46 -4.19 -2.00
CA ALA A 66 3.18 -4.73 -2.44
C ALA A 66 2.80 -4.23 -3.84
N GLN A 67 2.15 -5.08 -4.64
CA GLN A 67 1.67 -4.72 -5.97
C GLN A 67 0.45 -5.56 -6.33
N ALA A 68 -0.59 -4.91 -6.88
CA ALA A 68 -1.76 -5.62 -7.39
C ALA A 68 -1.39 -6.46 -8.63
N SER A 69 -2.11 -7.56 -8.85
CA SER A 69 -1.85 -8.44 -9.99
C SER A 69 -2.47 -7.93 -11.30
N ASN A 70 -3.57 -7.17 -11.20
CA ASN A 70 -4.23 -6.56 -12.35
C ASN A 70 -4.14 -5.03 -12.26
N PRO A 71 -4.25 -4.31 -13.39
CA PRO A 71 -4.38 -2.86 -13.39
C PRO A 71 -5.50 -2.37 -12.47
N LEU A 72 -5.25 -1.29 -11.75
CA LEU A 72 -6.26 -0.56 -10.98
C LEU A 72 -7.16 0.21 -11.95
N THR A 73 -8.44 0.35 -11.58
CA THR A 73 -9.48 0.99 -12.39
C THR A 73 -10.28 1.99 -11.57
N GLY A 74 -11.00 2.88 -12.26
CA GLY A 74 -11.76 3.99 -11.67
C GLY A 74 -10.89 5.20 -11.33
N ALA A 75 -11.50 6.33 -10.95
CA ALA A 75 -10.74 7.57 -10.70
C ALA A 75 -9.80 7.52 -9.47
N ARG A 76 -10.09 6.61 -8.52
CA ARG A 76 -9.35 6.48 -7.26
C ARG A 76 -9.23 5.02 -6.89
N ALA A 77 -8.07 4.65 -6.37
CA ALA A 77 -7.82 3.35 -5.79
C ALA A 77 -7.05 3.51 -4.48
N ARG A 78 -6.89 2.39 -3.75
CA ARG A 78 -6.10 2.30 -2.52
C ARG A 78 -5.43 0.96 -2.42
N TYR A 79 -4.24 0.97 -1.84
CA TYR A 79 -3.70 -0.19 -1.14
C TYR A 79 -3.86 0.01 0.37
N ASN A 80 -4.36 -1.01 1.06
CA ASN A 80 -4.41 -1.04 2.52
C ASN A 80 -3.52 -2.17 3.01
N CYS A 81 -2.58 -1.89 3.89
CA CYS A 81 -1.70 -2.88 4.49
C CYS A 81 -1.99 -3.00 5.98
N THR A 82 -2.17 -4.23 6.44
CA THR A 82 -2.59 -4.50 7.83
C THR A 82 -1.76 -5.59 8.46
N VAL A 83 -1.59 -5.50 9.77
CA VAL A 83 -0.96 -6.56 10.57
C VAL A 83 -1.56 -6.57 11.99
N PRO A 84 -1.88 -7.74 12.55
CA PRO A 84 -2.32 -7.82 13.94
C PRO A 84 -1.20 -7.37 14.88
N SER A 85 -1.52 -6.54 15.87
CA SER A 85 -0.57 -6.26 16.94
C SER A 85 -0.52 -7.43 17.93
N ALA A 86 0.46 -7.39 18.84
CA ALA A 86 0.57 -8.33 19.95
C ALA A 86 -0.61 -8.21 20.93
N GLN A 87 -1.29 -7.05 20.95
CA GLN A 87 -2.47 -6.82 21.77
C GLN A 87 -3.71 -7.41 21.09
N SER A 88 -4.41 -8.28 21.81
CA SER A 88 -5.62 -8.93 21.30
C SER A 88 -6.66 -7.91 20.85
N GLY A 89 -7.19 -8.10 19.64
CA GLY A 89 -8.26 -7.26 19.08
C GLY A 89 -7.79 -5.95 18.44
N SER A 90 -6.48 -5.76 18.26
CA SER A 90 -5.90 -4.55 17.65
C SER A 90 -5.08 -4.86 16.40
N TYR A 91 -5.14 -3.95 15.42
CA TYR A 91 -4.42 -4.06 14.15
C TYR A 91 -3.69 -2.76 13.84
N TYR A 92 -2.49 -2.88 13.31
CA TYR A 92 -1.84 -1.79 12.61
C TYR A 92 -2.37 -1.69 11.19
N TRP A 93 -2.55 -0.45 10.72
CA TRP A 93 -3.13 -0.14 9.43
C TRP A 93 -2.35 0.97 8.73
N TYR A 94 -2.11 0.78 7.44
CA TYR A 94 -1.64 1.82 6.53
C TYR A 94 -2.48 1.83 5.26
N SER A 95 -2.77 3.01 4.74
CA SER A 95 -3.54 3.20 3.51
C SER A 95 -2.78 4.11 2.56
N GLN A 96 -2.35 3.59 1.42
CA GLN A 96 -1.83 4.41 0.32
C GLN A 96 -2.97 4.73 -0.65
N PRO A 97 -3.39 6.01 -0.79
CA PRO A 97 -4.30 6.42 -1.83
C PRO A 97 -3.57 6.53 -3.18
N TRP A 98 -4.28 6.16 -4.23
CA TRP A 98 -3.85 6.34 -5.61
C TRP A 98 -4.89 7.12 -6.40
N GLN A 99 -4.44 7.99 -7.30
CA GLN A 99 -5.26 8.78 -8.20
C GLN A 99 -4.86 8.45 -9.63
N MET A 100 -5.82 8.09 -10.46
CA MET A 100 -5.53 7.88 -11.88
C MET A 100 -5.29 9.24 -12.54
N GLY A 101 -4.19 9.35 -13.28
CA GLY A 101 -3.97 10.46 -14.18
C GLY A 101 -5.03 10.45 -15.26
N LEU A 102 -5.49 11.64 -15.64
CA LEU A 102 -6.37 11.79 -16.79
C LEU A 102 -5.61 11.31 -18.03
N SER A 103 -6.20 10.40 -18.80
CA SER A 103 -5.71 10.09 -20.14
C SER A 103 -5.86 11.35 -21.01
N SER A 104 -4.88 11.60 -21.87
CA SER A 104 -4.90 12.68 -22.86
C SER A 104 -6.10 12.64 -23.83
N ASP A 105 -6.87 11.56 -23.81
CA ASP A 105 -8.03 11.33 -24.67
C ASP A 105 -9.34 11.96 -24.14
N ASP A 106 -9.34 12.50 -22.92
CA ASP A 106 -10.52 13.17 -22.33
C ASP A 106 -10.65 14.66 -22.69
N ASN A 107 -9.86 15.15 -23.67
CA ASN A 107 -9.79 16.57 -24.05
C ASN A 107 -10.45 16.91 -25.41
N GLU A 108 -11.18 15.99 -26.04
CA GLU A 108 -12.00 16.27 -27.23
C GLU A 108 -13.49 16.29 -26.84
N GLY A 109 -13.95 17.43 -26.32
CA GLY A 109 -15.34 17.55 -25.89
C GLY A 109 -15.76 18.92 -25.35
N TYR A 110 -15.34 20.00 -26.00
CA TYR A 110 -15.97 21.32 -25.90
C TYR A 110 -15.92 22.05 -27.24
#